data_AF-A0AAF0FSV9-F1
#
_entry.id   AF-A0AAF0FSV9-F1
#
_cell.length_a   1.000
_cell.length_b   1.000
_cell.length_c   1.000
_cell.angle_alpha   90.00
_cell.angle_beta   90.00
_cell.angle_gamma   90.00
#
_symmetry.space_group_name_H-M   'P 1'
#
loop_
_entity.id
_entity.type
_entity.pdbx_description
1 polymer ?
#
loop_
_entity_poly.entity_id
_entity_poly.type
_entity_poly.pdbx_seq_one_letter_code
_entity_poly.pdbx_strand_id
1 'polypeptide(L)'
;MDNMNNKNTTSRIYILASIPCQGKTTTALLLEKYFRERNLKVACLQMDKGYFDVHSYIENDCYHYTIPLEATKTWEDFERCIPAGFDVYLLEITFAYSPKGMAYIDLFNNVNEVISHYLKDEWQKSAKNAVLDCMRNHYMIIDGESEDYLMVLWDLFHKRNVKIVYTKSPVELEGPYVNAEFELVNPEEFVYEEIKPQYQFPYGTKKAIAVGAFPAEYWDIFPDLKWFGFDYAGFMERFRKEDYDLAVIGKCMNKNLKFYDRPKNCEVVCYQPSVYINFSADYKLKTQKDDFMEVFKRIKSKKPGSPIGSDEGMFGSYNNKYWTYRTHPDFDIIKKEGNIVFCNGWILPQYLIRDGFLEVE
;
A
#
# COMPACT_ATOMS: atom_id res chain seq x y z
N MET A 1 38.17 -10.95 -0.28
CA MET A 1 37.83 -10.73 -1.71
C MET A 1 37.07 -11.94 -2.16
N ASP A 2 35.78 -12.00 -1.81
CA ASP A 2 34.89 -13.05 -2.25
C ASP A 2 34.03 -12.50 -3.38
N ASN A 3 34.05 -13.24 -4.49
CA ASN A 3 33.39 -12.92 -5.74
C ASN A 3 31.91 -12.58 -5.53
N MET A 4 31.55 -11.32 -5.78
CA MET A 4 30.20 -10.93 -6.17
C MET A 4 29.85 -11.63 -7.48
N ASN A 5 29.38 -12.87 -7.39
CA ASN A 5 28.54 -13.45 -8.42
C ASN A 5 27.20 -12.70 -8.36
N ASN A 6 27.14 -11.57 -9.06
CA ASN A 6 25.90 -10.91 -9.45
C ASN A 6 25.15 -11.86 -10.40
N LYS A 7 24.53 -12.90 -9.85
CA LYS A 7 23.44 -13.58 -10.56
C LYS A 7 22.34 -12.55 -10.67
N ASN A 8 22.09 -12.08 -11.88
CA ASN A 8 20.80 -11.54 -12.30
C ASN A 8 19.74 -12.60 -11.97
N THR A 9 19.27 -12.61 -10.72
CA THR A 9 18.28 -13.55 -10.22
C THR A 9 16.94 -12.98 -10.56
N THR A 10 16.39 -13.45 -11.68
CA THR A 10 15.00 -13.19 -12.02
C THR A 10 14.12 -13.72 -10.89
N SER A 11 13.27 -12.85 -10.36
CA SER A 11 12.30 -13.18 -9.31
C SER A 11 10.90 -13.33 -9.91
N ARG A 12 9.99 -13.99 -9.20
CA ARG A 12 8.60 -14.12 -9.63
C ARG A 12 7.72 -13.11 -8.91
N ILE A 13 6.79 -12.48 -9.61
CA ILE A 13 5.76 -11.63 -9.01
C ILE A 13 4.37 -12.13 -9.35
N TYR A 14 3.57 -12.35 -8.32
CA TYR A 14 2.17 -12.74 -8.40
C TYR A 14 1.30 -11.52 -8.12
N ILE A 15 0.48 -11.13 -9.10
CA ILE A 15 -0.44 -10.01 -8.95
C ILE A 15 -1.77 -10.55 -8.42
N LEU A 16 -2.19 -10.07 -7.25
CA LEU A 16 -3.48 -10.39 -6.65
C LEU A 16 -4.37 -9.14 -6.74
N ALA A 17 -5.44 -9.21 -7.51
CA ALA A 17 -6.29 -8.07 -7.80
C ALA A 17 -7.73 -8.32 -7.35
N SER A 18 -8.31 -7.36 -6.62
CA SER A 18 -9.73 -7.44 -6.23
C SER A 18 -10.24 -6.14 -5.62
N ILE A 19 -11.56 -6.02 -5.41
CA ILE A 19 -12.14 -5.04 -4.48
C ILE A 19 -11.86 -5.47 -3.02
N PRO A 20 -12.12 -4.62 -2.00
CA PRO A 20 -11.96 -4.99 -0.60
C PRO A 20 -12.81 -6.20 -0.19
N CYS A 21 -12.39 -6.87 0.89
CA CYS A 21 -13.13 -7.96 1.57
C CYS A 21 -13.35 -9.25 0.76
N GLN A 22 -12.60 -9.47 -0.33
CA GLN A 22 -12.69 -10.70 -1.15
C GLN A 22 -11.69 -11.80 -0.76
N GLY A 23 -10.95 -11.63 0.33
CA GLY A 23 -9.94 -12.60 0.78
C GLY A 23 -8.55 -12.43 0.16
N LYS A 24 -8.29 -11.32 -0.54
CA LYS A 24 -6.99 -11.04 -1.19
C LYS A 24 -5.78 -11.18 -0.25
N THR A 25 -5.82 -10.52 0.91
CA THR A 25 -4.75 -10.55 1.91
C THR A 25 -4.60 -11.94 2.52
N THR A 26 -5.71 -12.65 2.76
CA THR A 26 -5.67 -14.05 3.18
C THR A 26 -4.99 -14.93 2.14
N THR A 27 -5.35 -14.80 0.86
CA THR A 27 -4.69 -15.52 -0.23
C THR A 27 -3.20 -15.18 -0.31
N ALA A 28 -2.83 -13.90 -0.14
CA ALA A 28 -1.43 -13.47 -0.11
C ALA A 28 -0.65 -14.14 1.04
N LEU A 29 -1.21 -14.16 2.26
CA LEU A 29 -0.58 -14.81 3.42
C LEU A 29 -0.46 -16.33 3.25
N LEU A 30 -1.44 -16.98 2.63
CA LEU A 30 -1.36 -18.41 2.35
C LEU A 30 -0.33 -18.73 1.28
N LEU A 31 -0.21 -17.90 0.23
CA LEU A 31 0.86 -18.02 -0.77
C LEU A 31 2.25 -17.75 -0.17
N GLU A 32 2.36 -16.73 0.70
CA GLU A 32 3.59 -16.44 1.46
C GLU A 32 4.03 -17.68 2.22
N LYS A 33 3.13 -18.25 3.03
CA LYS A 33 3.40 -19.45 3.81
C LYS A 33 3.81 -20.62 2.92
N TYR A 34 3.07 -20.86 1.83
CA TYR A 34 3.35 -21.92 0.87
C TYR A 34 4.78 -21.84 0.29
N PHE A 35 5.23 -20.65 -0.09
CA PHE A 35 6.57 -20.44 -0.65
C PHE A 35 7.66 -20.43 0.43
N ARG A 36 7.38 -19.85 1.61
CA ARG A 36 8.31 -19.86 2.75
C ARG A 36 8.58 -21.26 3.28
N GLU A 37 7.56 -22.12 3.35
CA GLU A 37 7.72 -23.55 3.69
C GLU A 37 8.59 -24.31 2.67
N ARG A 38 8.83 -23.74 1.49
CA ARG A 38 9.74 -24.25 0.45
C ARG A 38 11.10 -23.53 0.45
N ASN A 39 11.43 -22.83 1.53
CA ASN A 39 12.67 -22.08 1.73
C ASN A 39 12.88 -20.94 0.70
N LEU A 40 11.80 -20.37 0.17
CA LEU A 40 11.87 -19.17 -0.66
C LEU A 40 11.63 -17.93 0.20
N LYS A 41 12.39 -16.87 -0.08
CA LYS A 41 12.21 -15.57 0.58
C LYS A 41 11.13 -14.78 -0.16
N VAL A 42 10.08 -14.37 0.57
CA VAL A 42 8.86 -13.77 -0.01
C VAL A 42 8.68 -12.34 0.50
N ALA A 43 8.29 -11.42 -0.39
CA ALA A 43 7.86 -10.07 -0.03
C ALA A 43 6.42 -9.79 -0.48
N CYS A 44 5.59 -9.27 0.41
CA CYS A 44 4.23 -8.83 0.11
C CYS A 44 4.21 -7.34 -0.26
N LEU A 45 3.79 -7.01 -1.47
CA LEU A 45 3.77 -5.64 -1.99
C LEU A 45 2.34 -5.11 -2.01
N GLN A 46 2.15 -3.81 -1.75
CA GLN A 46 0.82 -3.18 -1.77
C GLN A 46 0.89 -1.77 -2.39
N MET A 47 -0.21 -1.30 -2.99
CA MET A 47 -0.29 0.06 -3.57
C MET A 47 -0.29 1.16 -2.49
N ASP A 48 -1.20 1.05 -1.53
CA ASP A 48 -1.28 1.87 -0.32
C ASP A 48 -1.57 0.91 0.82
N LYS A 49 -0.87 1.02 1.96
CA LYS A 49 -1.15 0.14 3.09
C LYS A 49 -2.25 0.71 3.97
N GLY A 50 -3.26 -0.11 4.27
CA GLY A 50 -4.23 0.17 5.32
C GLY A 50 -3.69 -0.17 6.70
N TYR A 51 -4.33 0.38 7.74
CA TYR A 51 -4.06 0.01 9.14
C TYR A 51 -4.15 -1.50 9.39
N PHE A 52 -5.20 -2.14 8.85
CA PHE A 52 -5.48 -3.56 9.05
C PHE A 52 -4.49 -4.46 8.31
N ASP A 53 -4.04 -4.04 7.13
CA ASP A 53 -3.10 -4.81 6.33
C ASP A 53 -1.73 -4.85 7.00
N VAL A 54 -1.26 -3.69 7.49
CA VAL A 54 0.02 -3.57 8.22
C VAL A 54 0.04 -4.47 9.44
N HIS A 55 -1.04 -4.43 10.24
CA HIS A 55 -1.15 -5.30 11.40
C HIS A 55 -1.05 -6.78 11.03
N SER A 56 -1.84 -7.20 10.02
CA SER A 56 -1.89 -8.60 9.59
C SER A 56 -0.53 -9.10 9.11
N TYR A 57 0.22 -8.29 8.35
CA TYR A 57 1.54 -8.68 7.87
C TYR A 57 2.60 -8.72 8.97
N ILE A 58 2.63 -7.74 9.87
CA ILE A 58 3.64 -7.73 10.94
C ILE A 58 3.37 -8.86 11.95
N GLU A 59 2.10 -9.16 12.28
CA GLU A 59 1.77 -10.29 13.15
C GLU A 59 2.21 -11.65 12.59
N ASN A 60 2.29 -11.76 11.26
CA ASN A 60 2.74 -12.98 10.57
C ASN A 60 4.25 -12.95 10.22
N ASP A 61 5.00 -11.97 10.73
CA ASP A 61 6.44 -11.79 10.48
C ASP A 61 6.77 -11.77 8.97
N CYS A 62 5.89 -11.17 8.17
CA CYS A 62 6.05 -11.10 6.72
C CYS A 62 6.81 -9.82 6.33
N TYR A 63 7.75 -9.95 5.40
CA TYR A 63 8.28 -8.79 4.69
C TYR A 63 7.16 -8.17 3.86
N HIS A 64 6.92 -6.88 4.05
CA HIS A 64 5.86 -6.19 3.32
C HIS A 64 6.25 -4.76 2.96
N TYR A 65 5.95 -4.33 1.75
CA TYR A 65 6.41 -3.04 1.20
C TYR A 65 5.31 -2.34 0.42
N THR A 66 5.43 -1.02 0.34
CA THR A 66 4.53 -0.18 -0.43
C THR A 66 5.19 0.17 -1.75
N ILE A 67 4.48 -0.02 -2.86
CA ILE A 67 4.95 0.43 -4.16
C ILE A 67 4.29 1.77 -4.47
N PRO A 68 5.04 2.86 -4.63
CA PRO A 68 4.44 4.17 -4.88
C PRO A 68 3.82 4.25 -6.28
N LEU A 69 2.79 5.08 -6.43
CA LEU A 69 2.06 5.23 -7.69
C LEU A 69 2.95 5.70 -8.85
N GLU A 70 3.99 6.48 -8.57
CA GLU A 70 4.93 6.94 -9.60
C GLU A 70 5.74 5.80 -10.25
N ALA A 71 5.90 4.67 -9.55
CA ALA A 71 6.60 3.49 -10.05
C ALA A 71 5.80 2.77 -11.16
N THR A 72 4.52 3.11 -11.36
CA THR A 72 3.66 2.40 -12.32
C THR A 72 3.75 2.92 -13.75
N LYS A 73 4.71 3.81 -14.05
CA LYS A 73 4.82 4.44 -15.36
C LYS A 73 5.40 3.51 -16.40
N THR A 74 6.54 2.91 -16.07
CA THR A 74 7.23 1.94 -16.92
C THR A 74 7.64 0.74 -16.08
N TRP A 75 7.99 -0.34 -16.77
CA TRP A 75 8.50 -1.55 -16.15
C TRP A 75 9.80 -1.29 -15.38
N GLU A 76 10.69 -0.47 -15.94
CA GLU A 76 11.97 -0.13 -15.32
C GLU A 76 11.79 0.74 -14.07
N ASP A 77 10.85 1.67 -14.08
CA ASP A 77 10.52 2.48 -12.90
C ASP A 77 9.94 1.60 -11.79
N PHE A 78 9.13 0.59 -12.14
CA PHE A 78 8.61 -0.40 -11.21
C PHE A 78 9.73 -1.22 -10.57
N GLU A 79 10.59 -1.84 -11.37
CA GLU A 79 11.72 -2.66 -10.90
C GLU A 79 12.70 -1.88 -9.99
N ARG A 80 12.93 -0.59 -10.27
CA ARG A 80 13.75 0.31 -9.44
C ARG A 80 13.17 0.57 -8.05
N CYS A 81 11.87 0.37 -7.86
CA CYS A 81 11.21 0.60 -6.58
C CYS A 81 10.99 -0.70 -5.77
N ILE A 82 11.17 -1.88 -6.38
CA ILE A 82 10.97 -3.16 -5.68
C ILE A 82 12.24 -3.54 -4.92
N PRO A 83 12.15 -3.79 -3.59
CA PRO A 83 13.28 -4.25 -2.79
C PRO A 83 13.90 -5.53 -3.34
N ALA A 84 15.22 -5.57 -3.50
CA ALA A 84 15.94 -6.73 -3.97
C ALA A 84 16.18 -7.77 -2.88
N GLY A 85 16.54 -8.99 -3.29
CA GLY A 85 16.90 -10.07 -2.37
C GLY A 85 15.74 -10.93 -1.89
N PHE A 86 14.66 -11.04 -2.68
CA PHE A 86 13.56 -11.99 -2.50
C PHE A 86 13.37 -12.82 -3.77
N ASP A 87 12.91 -14.07 -3.62
CA ASP A 87 12.65 -14.98 -4.73
C ASP A 87 11.24 -14.79 -5.32
N VAL A 88 10.29 -14.38 -4.47
CA VAL A 88 8.87 -14.24 -4.79
C VAL A 88 8.31 -12.93 -4.22
N TYR A 89 7.49 -12.26 -5.02
CA TYR A 89 6.76 -11.05 -4.65
C TYR A 89 5.26 -11.30 -4.82
N LEU A 90 4.45 -10.86 -3.86
CA LEU A 90 3.00 -10.96 -3.90
C LEU A 90 2.43 -9.55 -3.90
N LEU A 91 2.06 -9.00 -5.07
CA LEU A 91 1.54 -7.64 -5.18
C LEU A 91 0.03 -7.62 -5.10
N GLU A 92 -0.48 -7.04 -4.01
CA GLU A 92 -1.90 -6.79 -3.83
C GLU A 92 -2.33 -5.45 -4.44
N ILE A 93 -3.34 -5.50 -5.30
CA ILE A 93 -3.96 -4.34 -5.92
C ILE A 93 -5.43 -4.31 -5.52
N THR A 94 -5.78 -3.32 -4.70
CA THR A 94 -7.17 -3.06 -4.29
C THR A 94 -7.80 -2.05 -5.25
N PHE A 95 -9.06 -2.26 -5.62
CA PHE A 95 -9.77 -1.46 -6.62
C PHE A 95 -9.04 -1.43 -7.99
N ALA A 96 -8.74 -2.62 -8.51
CA ALA A 96 -8.03 -2.80 -9.78
C ALA A 96 -8.68 -2.08 -10.99
N TYR A 97 -9.99 -1.86 -10.95
CA TYR A 97 -10.77 -1.17 -11.99
C TYR A 97 -10.90 0.35 -11.76
N SER A 98 -10.10 0.92 -10.86
CA SER A 98 -9.97 2.38 -10.67
C SER A 98 -8.76 2.92 -11.46
N PRO A 99 -8.67 4.23 -11.76
CA PRO A 99 -7.51 4.80 -12.44
C PRO A 99 -6.16 4.47 -11.79
N LYS A 100 -6.09 4.50 -10.45
CA LYS A 100 -4.89 4.09 -9.71
C LYS A 100 -4.65 2.59 -9.86
N GLY A 101 -5.62 1.75 -9.55
CA GLY A 101 -5.47 0.30 -9.62
C GLY A 101 -5.07 -0.17 -11.02
N MET A 102 -5.69 0.41 -12.04
CA MET A 102 -5.37 0.12 -13.43
C MET A 102 -3.96 0.56 -13.80
N ALA A 103 -3.46 1.67 -13.26
CA ALA A 103 -2.07 2.09 -13.50
C ALA A 103 -1.05 1.03 -13.06
N TYR A 104 -1.29 0.32 -11.95
CA TYR A 104 -0.45 -0.81 -11.54
C TYR A 104 -0.67 -2.02 -12.44
N ILE A 105 -1.92 -2.42 -12.66
CA ILE A 105 -2.26 -3.60 -13.48
C ILE A 105 -1.76 -3.46 -14.92
N ASP A 106 -1.66 -2.23 -15.44
CA ASP A 106 -1.13 -1.92 -16.77
C ASP A 106 0.33 -2.33 -17.00
N LEU A 107 1.08 -2.61 -15.94
CA LEU A 107 2.43 -3.14 -16.05
C LEU A 107 2.48 -4.64 -16.37
N PHE A 108 1.38 -5.38 -16.16
CA PHE A 108 1.39 -6.84 -16.14
C PHE A 108 0.41 -7.44 -17.15
N ASN A 109 0.78 -8.56 -17.76
CA ASN A 109 -0.12 -9.38 -18.59
C ASN A 109 -0.78 -10.48 -17.78
N ASN A 110 -0.10 -11.02 -16.77
CA ASN A 110 -0.61 -12.07 -15.89
C ASN A 110 -1.17 -11.48 -14.59
N VAL A 111 -2.45 -11.75 -14.30
CA VAL A 111 -3.14 -11.26 -13.11
C VAL A 111 -3.98 -12.37 -12.49
N ASN A 112 -3.95 -12.51 -11.16
CA ASN A 112 -4.86 -13.38 -10.42
C ASN A 112 -5.97 -12.55 -9.79
N GLU A 113 -7.20 -12.72 -10.28
CA GLU A 113 -8.36 -11.99 -9.79
C GLU A 113 -9.02 -12.77 -8.66
N VAL A 114 -8.98 -12.20 -7.46
CA VAL A 114 -9.44 -12.87 -6.23
C VAL A 114 -10.91 -12.54 -5.99
N ILE A 115 -11.78 -13.55 -5.99
CA ILE A 115 -13.23 -13.37 -5.92
C ILE A 115 -13.80 -14.26 -4.82
N SER A 116 -14.61 -13.71 -3.92
CA SER A 116 -15.40 -14.53 -2.99
C SER A 116 -16.34 -15.44 -3.78
N HIS A 117 -16.36 -16.75 -3.50
CA HIS A 117 -17.22 -17.73 -4.19
C HIS A 117 -18.69 -17.27 -4.22
N TYR A 118 -19.15 -16.64 -3.14
CA TYR A 118 -20.51 -16.10 -3.01
C TYR A 118 -20.86 -14.96 -3.98
N LEU A 119 -19.87 -14.31 -4.61
CA LEU A 119 -20.06 -13.21 -5.55
C LEU A 119 -19.74 -13.59 -7.00
N LYS A 120 -19.42 -14.86 -7.28
CA LYS A 120 -18.94 -15.28 -8.61
C LYS A 120 -19.89 -14.92 -9.75
N ASP A 121 -21.20 -15.04 -9.54
CA ASP A 121 -22.23 -14.83 -10.56
C ASP A 121 -22.61 -13.33 -10.70
N GLU A 122 -22.28 -12.51 -9.69
CA GLU A 122 -22.56 -11.07 -9.67
C GLU A 122 -21.28 -10.23 -9.61
N TRP A 123 -20.14 -10.79 -10.01
CA TRP A 123 -18.84 -10.21 -9.73
C TRP A 123 -18.68 -8.80 -10.31
N GLN A 124 -18.99 -8.63 -11.59
CA GLN A 124 -18.89 -7.33 -12.28
C GLN A 124 -19.74 -6.25 -11.62
N LYS A 125 -20.99 -6.58 -11.27
CA LYS A 125 -21.89 -5.68 -10.56
C LYS A 125 -21.36 -5.33 -9.16
N SER A 126 -20.84 -6.32 -8.44
CA SER A 126 -20.26 -6.14 -7.11
C SER A 126 -19.02 -5.25 -7.15
N ALA A 127 -18.15 -5.46 -8.13
CA ALA A 127 -16.97 -4.65 -8.33
C ALA A 127 -17.30 -3.20 -8.69
N LYS A 128 -18.25 -2.98 -9.60
CA LYS A 128 -18.77 -1.65 -9.94
C LYS A 128 -19.31 -0.95 -8.69
N ASN A 129 -20.19 -1.60 -7.94
CA ASN A 129 -20.80 -1.03 -6.74
C ASN A 129 -19.77 -0.70 -5.66
N ALA A 130 -18.80 -1.58 -5.41
CA ALA A 130 -17.77 -1.32 -4.41
C ALA A 130 -16.89 -0.11 -4.76
N VAL A 131 -16.59 0.10 -6.04
CA VAL A 131 -15.86 1.28 -6.51
C VAL A 131 -16.70 2.54 -6.32
N LEU A 132 -17.99 2.52 -6.66
CA LEU A 132 -18.91 3.64 -6.45
C LEU A 132 -19.13 3.94 -4.95
N ASP A 133 -19.29 2.93 -4.11
CA ASP A 133 -19.46 3.10 -2.66
C ASP A 133 -18.19 3.65 -2.01
N CYS A 134 -17.02 3.24 -2.48
CA CYS A 134 -15.75 3.85 -2.09
C CYS A 134 -15.74 5.36 -2.39
N MET A 135 -16.24 5.79 -3.55
CA MET A 135 -16.37 7.22 -3.86
C MET A 135 -17.33 7.93 -2.93
N ARG A 136 -18.52 7.37 -2.68
CA ARG A 136 -19.52 7.96 -1.77
C ARG A 136 -18.97 8.16 -0.36
N ASN A 137 -18.23 7.18 0.16
CA ASN A 137 -17.60 7.23 1.48
C ASN A 137 -16.49 8.29 1.61
N HIS A 138 -15.98 8.80 0.49
CA HIS A 138 -15.07 9.95 0.45
C HIS A 138 -15.79 11.28 0.24
N TYR A 139 -17.06 11.37 0.67
CA TYR A 139 -17.91 12.57 0.63
C TYR A 139 -18.07 13.12 -0.80
N MET A 140 -18.35 12.22 -1.75
CA MET A 140 -18.53 12.60 -3.15
C MET A 140 -19.99 12.68 -3.59
N ILE A 141 -20.32 13.70 -4.38
CA ILE A 141 -21.56 13.76 -5.19
C ILE A 141 -21.27 13.05 -6.52
N ILE A 142 -22.03 12.00 -6.82
CA ILE A 142 -21.90 11.18 -8.04
C ILE A 142 -22.98 11.62 -9.04
N ASP A 143 -22.57 12.16 -10.18
CA ASP A 143 -23.44 12.37 -11.34
C ASP A 143 -23.39 11.14 -12.28
N GLY A 144 -24.48 10.89 -13.00
CA GLY A 144 -24.77 9.62 -13.71
C GLY A 144 -23.82 9.21 -14.84
N GLU A 145 -22.91 10.08 -15.30
CA GLU A 145 -21.94 9.78 -16.37
C GLU A 145 -20.76 8.90 -15.91
N SER A 146 -20.61 8.69 -14.60
CA SER A 146 -19.50 7.94 -14.00
C SER A 146 -19.53 6.42 -14.22
N GLU A 147 -20.70 5.87 -14.59
CA GLU A 147 -20.87 4.42 -14.72
C GLU A 147 -20.17 3.83 -15.95
N ASP A 148 -20.10 4.57 -17.05
CA ASP A 148 -19.55 4.08 -18.31
C ASP A 148 -18.01 4.00 -18.28
N TYR A 149 -17.34 4.92 -17.58
CA TYR A 149 -15.88 4.94 -17.49
C TYR A 149 -15.30 3.78 -16.68
N LEU A 150 -16.01 3.33 -15.63
CA LEU A 150 -15.60 2.16 -14.86
C LEU A 150 -15.59 0.90 -15.71
N MET A 151 -16.54 0.78 -16.63
CA MET A 151 -16.62 -0.37 -17.52
C MET A 151 -15.50 -0.38 -18.56
N VAL A 152 -15.00 0.78 -18.99
CA VAL A 152 -13.81 0.85 -19.86
C VAL A 152 -12.57 0.30 -19.14
N LEU A 153 -12.35 0.67 -17.87
CA LEU A 153 -11.23 0.14 -17.07
C LEU A 153 -11.41 -1.35 -16.76
N TRP A 154 -12.65 -1.79 -16.52
CA TRP A 154 -13.00 -3.20 -16.38
C TRP A 154 -12.62 -4.01 -17.63
N ASP A 155 -13.00 -3.54 -18.82
CA ASP A 155 -12.68 -4.21 -20.08
C ASP A 155 -11.18 -4.23 -20.33
N LEU A 156 -10.47 -3.15 -20.00
CA LEU A 156 -9.01 -3.13 -20.06
C LEU A 156 -8.43 -4.21 -19.14
N PHE A 157 -8.87 -4.30 -17.88
CA PHE A 157 -8.44 -5.34 -16.94
C PHE A 157 -8.57 -6.75 -17.55
N HIS A 158 -9.75 -7.09 -18.07
CA HIS A 158 -10.07 -8.44 -18.57
C HIS A 158 -9.49 -8.77 -19.96
N LYS A 159 -8.80 -7.83 -20.63
CA LYS A 159 -7.98 -8.15 -21.83
C LYS A 159 -6.67 -8.86 -21.49
N ARG A 160 -6.30 -8.94 -20.22
CA ARG A 160 -5.10 -9.60 -19.71
C ARG A 160 -5.31 -11.11 -19.58
N ASN A 161 -4.23 -11.85 -19.34
CA ASN A 161 -4.32 -13.23 -18.88
C ASN A 161 -4.76 -13.24 -17.40
N VAL A 162 -6.08 -13.23 -17.19
CA VAL A 162 -6.69 -13.23 -15.86
C VAL A 162 -6.98 -14.66 -15.42
N LYS A 163 -6.33 -15.10 -14.34
CA LYS A 163 -6.66 -16.34 -13.63
C LYS A 163 -7.60 -16.01 -12.47
N ILE A 164 -8.80 -16.57 -12.47
CA ILE A 164 -9.74 -16.40 -11.36
C ILE A 164 -9.29 -17.28 -10.19
N VAL A 165 -9.27 -16.70 -8.99
CA VAL A 165 -8.98 -17.36 -7.72
C VAL A 165 -10.18 -17.19 -6.81
N TYR A 166 -10.95 -18.26 -6.62
CA TYR A 166 -12.10 -18.20 -5.72
C TYR A 166 -11.66 -18.30 -4.26
N THR A 167 -12.33 -17.57 -3.36
CA THR A 167 -12.12 -17.68 -1.91
C THR A 167 -13.40 -18.10 -1.21
N LYS A 168 -13.25 -18.68 0.00
CA LYS A 168 -14.37 -19.22 0.79
C LYS A 168 -15.19 -20.25 0.01
N SER A 169 -14.52 -21.06 -0.83
CA SER A 169 -15.22 -22.05 -1.64
C SER A 169 -15.74 -23.18 -0.76
N PRO A 170 -17.04 -23.51 -0.80
CA PRO A 170 -17.61 -24.63 -0.04
C PRO A 170 -17.42 -25.98 -0.76
N VAL A 171 -16.88 -25.96 -1.98
CA VAL A 171 -16.70 -27.13 -2.84
C VAL A 171 -15.32 -27.08 -3.48
N GLU A 172 -14.84 -28.24 -3.91
CA GLU A 172 -13.65 -28.32 -4.75
C GLU A 172 -13.90 -27.63 -6.09
N LEU A 173 -12.88 -26.92 -6.59
CA LEU A 173 -12.92 -26.20 -7.84
C LEU A 173 -11.71 -26.57 -8.70
N GLU A 174 -11.86 -26.49 -10.01
CA GLU A 174 -10.72 -26.50 -10.93
C GLU A 174 -9.94 -25.19 -10.79
N GLY A 175 -8.61 -25.29 -10.77
CA GLY A 175 -7.73 -24.14 -10.59
C GLY A 175 -7.39 -23.80 -9.14
N PRO A 176 -6.70 -22.66 -8.92
CA PRO A 176 -6.32 -22.18 -7.62
C PRO A 176 -7.50 -21.59 -6.86
N TYR A 177 -7.68 -21.98 -5.60
CA TYR A 177 -8.71 -21.40 -4.74
C TYR A 177 -8.34 -21.50 -3.26
N VAL A 178 -9.05 -20.73 -2.43
CA VAL A 178 -9.03 -20.84 -0.97
C VAL A 178 -10.34 -21.47 -0.50
N ASN A 179 -10.27 -22.62 0.16
CA ASN A 179 -11.46 -23.34 0.65
C ASN A 179 -12.10 -22.64 1.87
N ALA A 180 -13.18 -23.22 2.41
CA ALA A 180 -13.91 -22.67 3.56
C ALA A 180 -13.09 -22.74 4.87
N GLU A 181 -12.12 -23.64 4.92
CA GLU A 181 -11.20 -23.88 6.03
C GLU A 181 -9.95 -23.00 5.97
N PHE A 182 -9.88 -22.06 5.03
CA PHE A 182 -8.75 -21.15 4.80
C PHE A 182 -7.45 -21.85 4.37
N GLU A 183 -7.56 -22.93 3.59
CA GLU A 183 -6.44 -23.61 2.97
C GLU A 183 -6.34 -23.26 1.49
N LEU A 184 -5.10 -23.14 1.00
CA LEU A 184 -4.80 -22.85 -0.39
C LEU A 184 -4.68 -24.14 -1.18
N VAL A 185 -5.50 -24.29 -2.22
CA VAL A 185 -5.55 -25.46 -3.09
C VAL A 185 -5.05 -25.08 -4.49
N ASN A 186 -4.29 -25.99 -5.12
CA ASN A 186 -3.62 -25.83 -6.42
C ASN A 186 -2.78 -24.53 -6.56
N PRO A 187 -1.88 -24.20 -5.59
CA PRO A 187 -1.07 -22.99 -5.62
C PRO A 187 -0.14 -22.85 -6.84
N GLU A 188 0.21 -23.95 -7.49
CA GLU A 188 1.03 -23.99 -8.70
C GLU A 188 0.31 -23.45 -9.95
N GLU A 189 -1.02 -23.35 -9.93
CA GLU A 189 -1.81 -22.83 -11.04
C GLU A 189 -1.97 -21.30 -11.05
N PHE A 190 -1.45 -20.60 -10.03
CA PHE A 190 -1.39 -19.14 -10.05
C PHE A 190 -0.46 -18.65 -11.16
N VAL A 191 -0.89 -17.60 -11.88
CA VAL A 191 -0.07 -16.97 -12.91
C VAL A 191 0.85 -15.90 -12.32
N TYR A 192 2.02 -15.70 -12.92
CA TYR A 192 3.03 -14.75 -12.45
C TYR A 192 3.76 -14.07 -13.61
N GLU A 193 4.50 -13.00 -13.30
CA GLU A 193 5.47 -12.38 -14.18
C GLU A 193 6.89 -12.54 -13.63
N GLU A 194 7.87 -12.44 -14.49
CA GLU A 194 9.28 -12.41 -14.11
C GLU A 194 9.76 -10.97 -13.97
N ILE A 195 10.36 -10.62 -12.83
CA ILE A 195 10.88 -9.26 -12.55
C ILE A 195 12.35 -9.30 -12.12
N LYS A 196 13.02 -8.15 -12.25
CA LYS A 196 14.36 -7.89 -11.71
C LYS A 196 14.33 -6.74 -10.71
N PRO A 197 14.03 -7.03 -9.43
CA PRO A 197 14.07 -6.05 -8.34
C PRO A 197 15.45 -5.39 -8.21
N GLN A 198 15.49 -4.07 -8.01
CA GLN A 198 16.73 -3.30 -7.96
C GLN A 198 16.88 -2.44 -6.71
N TYR A 199 15.82 -2.25 -5.92
CA TYR A 199 15.87 -1.32 -4.80
C TYR A 199 16.64 -1.92 -3.62
N GLN A 200 17.51 -1.13 -3.01
CA GLN A 200 18.18 -1.47 -1.76
C GLN A 200 17.88 -0.37 -0.75
N PHE A 201 17.42 -0.76 0.43
CA PHE A 201 17.21 0.18 1.52
C PHE A 201 18.57 0.69 2.03
N PRO A 202 18.69 1.99 2.34
CA PRO A 202 19.82 2.48 3.10
C PRO A 202 19.80 1.89 4.51
N TYR A 203 20.97 1.82 5.14
CA TYR A 203 21.13 1.30 6.49
C TYR A 203 21.22 2.45 7.50
N GLY A 204 20.42 2.39 8.55
CA GLY A 204 20.41 3.36 9.64
C GLY A 204 20.84 2.73 10.97
N THR A 205 21.74 3.40 11.68
CA THR A 205 22.26 2.98 13.00
C THR A 205 21.47 3.52 14.19
N LYS A 206 20.47 4.37 13.93
CA LYS A 206 19.62 4.99 14.96
C LYS A 206 18.84 3.94 15.74
N LYS A 207 18.82 4.07 17.06
CA LYS A 207 17.91 3.33 17.95
C LYS A 207 16.48 3.81 17.72
N ALA A 208 15.72 3.08 16.92
CA ALA A 208 14.36 3.44 16.56
C ALA A 208 13.32 2.76 17.47
N ILE A 209 12.29 3.51 17.86
CA ILE A 209 11.08 2.96 18.48
C ILE A 209 9.85 3.31 17.63
N ALA A 210 8.85 2.43 17.58
CA ALA A 210 7.64 2.68 16.81
C ALA A 210 6.38 2.20 17.52
N VAL A 211 5.24 2.81 17.21
CA VAL A 211 3.92 2.37 17.65
C VAL A 211 2.91 2.60 16.52
N GLY A 212 1.84 1.82 16.47
CA GLY A 212 0.80 1.95 15.46
C GLY A 212 1.19 1.37 14.11
N ALA A 213 0.39 1.68 13.08
CA ALA A 213 0.65 1.29 11.70
C ALA A 213 1.52 2.35 10.99
N PHE A 214 2.66 1.91 10.45
CA PHE A 214 3.63 2.75 9.73
C PHE A 214 4.25 1.97 8.55
N PRO A 215 4.95 2.63 7.61
CA PRO A 215 5.64 1.95 6.52
C PRO A 215 6.67 0.94 7.02
N ALA A 216 6.48 -0.35 6.73
CA ALA A 216 7.39 -1.40 7.20
C ALA A 216 8.81 -1.34 6.61
N GLU A 217 9.01 -0.51 5.60
CA GLU A 217 10.31 -0.06 5.10
C GLU A 217 11.25 0.40 6.24
N TYR A 218 10.70 0.91 7.35
CA TYR A 218 11.48 1.24 8.55
C TYR A 218 12.23 0.04 9.17
N TRP A 219 11.73 -1.21 9.04
CA TRP A 219 12.39 -2.39 9.58
C TRP A 219 13.70 -2.72 8.87
N ASP A 220 13.72 -2.59 7.54
CA ASP A 220 14.93 -2.81 6.75
C ASP A 220 15.91 -1.62 6.84
N ILE A 221 15.40 -0.41 7.06
CA ILE A 221 16.24 0.78 7.27
C ILE A 221 16.85 0.77 8.68
N PHE A 222 16.09 0.39 9.71
CA PHE A 222 16.56 0.37 11.11
C PHE A 222 16.32 -1.02 11.72
N PRO A 223 17.27 -1.97 11.57
CA PRO A 223 17.10 -3.36 12.02
C PRO A 223 16.86 -3.53 13.53
N ASP A 224 17.33 -2.59 14.34
CA ASP A 224 17.14 -2.57 15.80
C ASP A 224 15.82 -1.87 16.22
N LEU A 225 14.92 -1.58 15.27
CA LEU A 225 13.65 -0.94 15.56
C LEU A 225 12.82 -1.77 16.55
N LYS A 226 12.37 -1.13 17.63
CA LYS A 226 11.43 -1.75 18.58
C LYS A 226 10.00 -1.27 18.31
N TRP A 227 9.15 -2.19 17.86
CA TRP A 227 7.72 -1.93 17.71
C TRP A 227 6.93 -2.29 18.96
N PHE A 228 6.08 -1.36 19.41
CA PHE A 228 5.19 -1.52 20.55
C PHE A 228 3.78 -1.99 20.14
N GLY A 229 3.59 -2.48 18.91
CA GLY A 229 2.27 -2.84 18.41
C GLY A 229 1.33 -1.63 18.44
N PHE A 230 0.14 -1.84 19.00
CA PHE A 230 -0.82 -0.78 19.34
C PHE A 230 -0.83 -0.42 20.84
N ASP A 231 0.18 -0.84 21.61
CA ASP A 231 0.36 -0.43 23.00
C ASP A 231 0.96 0.98 23.09
N TYR A 232 0.07 1.96 22.93
CA TYR A 232 0.41 3.37 23.09
C TYR A 232 0.83 3.73 24.51
N ALA A 233 0.36 3.02 25.54
CA ALA A 233 0.74 3.31 26.93
C ALA A 233 2.20 2.93 27.17
N GLY A 234 2.58 1.70 26.85
CA GLY A 234 3.96 1.22 26.95
C GLY A 234 4.93 2.00 26.04
N PHE A 235 4.48 2.36 24.83
CA PHE A 235 5.25 3.27 23.98
C PHE A 235 5.52 4.60 24.67
N MET A 236 4.50 5.24 25.25
CA MET A 236 4.64 6.55 25.91
C MET A 236 5.55 6.50 27.14
N GLU A 237 5.59 5.39 27.88
CA GLU A 237 6.56 5.21 28.97
C GLU A 237 8.02 5.24 28.49
N ARG A 238 8.30 4.65 27.32
CA ARG A 238 9.63 4.70 26.71
C ARG A 238 9.90 6.04 26.03
N PHE A 239 8.91 6.59 25.35
CA PHE A 239 8.97 7.86 24.64
C PHE A 239 9.38 9.01 25.57
N ARG A 240 8.86 9.04 26.80
CA ARG A 240 9.24 10.07 27.81
C ARG A 240 10.69 9.97 28.31
N LYS A 241 11.33 8.80 28.18
CA LYS A 241 12.71 8.61 28.65
C LYS A 241 13.74 9.18 27.68
N GLU A 242 13.36 9.47 26.43
CA GLU A 242 14.26 9.97 25.37
C GLU A 242 15.55 9.11 25.18
N ASP A 243 15.50 7.82 25.51
CA ASP A 243 16.59 6.85 25.27
C ASP A 243 16.34 6.10 23.95
N TYR A 244 16.28 6.88 22.88
CA TYR A 244 16.13 6.49 21.48
C TYR A 244 16.59 7.66 20.61
N ASP A 245 16.97 7.37 19.37
CA ASP A 245 17.39 8.40 18.41
C ASP A 245 16.23 8.83 17.50
N LEU A 246 15.34 7.89 17.19
CA LEU A 246 14.17 8.07 16.32
C LEU A 246 12.91 7.44 16.94
N ALA A 247 11.80 8.16 16.88
CA ALA A 247 10.47 7.61 17.17
C ALA A 247 9.53 7.71 15.96
N VAL A 248 8.84 6.62 15.65
CA VAL A 248 7.80 6.58 14.61
C VAL A 248 6.42 6.43 15.26
N ILE A 249 5.60 7.47 15.14
CA ILE A 249 4.21 7.47 15.60
C ILE A 249 3.32 7.11 14.40
N GLY A 250 2.97 5.84 14.30
CA GLY A 250 2.08 5.28 13.29
C GLY A 250 0.62 5.64 13.51
N LYS A 251 -0.20 5.41 12.48
CA LYS A 251 -1.66 5.56 12.51
C LYS A 251 -2.31 4.46 13.36
N CYS A 252 -3.36 4.83 14.08
CA CYS A 252 -4.35 3.92 14.63
C CYS A 252 -5.76 4.38 14.28
N MET A 253 -6.74 3.52 14.55
CA MET A 253 -8.16 3.80 14.32
C MET A 253 -8.73 4.85 15.30
N ASN A 254 -7.99 5.24 16.34
CA ASN A 254 -8.44 6.20 17.33
C ASN A 254 -8.04 7.63 16.98
N LYS A 255 -8.95 8.37 16.34
CA LYS A 255 -8.77 9.80 16.01
C LYS A 255 -8.72 10.73 17.23
N ASN A 256 -9.20 10.27 18.38
CA ASN A 256 -9.26 11.05 19.63
C ASN A 256 -8.02 10.86 20.50
N LEU A 257 -7.09 9.99 20.10
CA LEU A 257 -5.81 9.83 20.78
C LEU A 257 -5.05 11.17 20.76
N LYS A 258 -4.54 11.59 21.93
CA LYS A 258 -3.75 12.82 22.08
C LYS A 258 -2.49 12.54 22.88
N PHE A 259 -1.39 13.10 22.42
CA PHE A 259 -0.11 13.06 23.11
C PHE A 259 0.19 14.43 23.71
N TYR A 260 0.49 14.46 25.01
CA TYR A 260 0.88 15.68 25.70
C TYR A 260 2.39 15.91 25.64
N ASP A 261 3.18 14.84 25.67
CA ASP A 261 4.63 14.89 25.67
C ASP A 261 5.16 15.15 24.25
N ARG A 262 6.13 16.06 24.10
CA ARG A 262 6.89 16.29 22.86
C ARG A 262 8.39 16.15 23.17
N PRO A 263 9.14 15.31 22.44
CA PRO A 263 10.54 15.10 22.74
C PRO A 263 11.36 16.31 22.31
N LYS A 264 12.42 16.60 23.08
CA LYS A 264 13.26 17.78 22.86
C LYS A 264 14.53 17.49 22.10
N ASN A 265 15.05 16.27 22.19
CA ASN A 265 16.35 15.92 21.61
C ASN A 265 16.25 14.82 20.54
N CYS A 266 15.17 14.05 20.54
CA CYS A 266 14.99 12.93 19.61
C CYS A 266 14.15 13.34 18.40
N GLU A 267 14.46 12.74 17.24
CA GLU A 267 13.69 12.90 16.02
C GLU A 267 12.38 12.09 16.08
N VAL A 268 11.30 12.65 15.54
CA VAL A 268 9.99 11.97 15.47
C VAL A 268 9.43 12.05 14.08
N VAL A 269 9.02 10.92 13.51
CA VAL A 269 8.16 10.87 12.33
C VAL A 269 6.75 10.49 12.74
N CYS A 270 5.77 11.35 12.46
CA CYS A 270 4.40 11.21 12.91
C CYS A 270 3.44 11.05 11.73
N TYR A 271 2.97 9.82 11.52
CA TYR A 271 1.94 9.44 10.54
C TYR A 271 0.52 9.68 11.02
N GLN A 272 0.33 10.01 12.31
CA GLN A 272 -0.94 10.43 12.88
C GLN A 272 -0.86 11.86 13.44
N PRO A 273 -0.80 12.90 12.59
CA PRO A 273 -0.69 14.29 13.07
C PRO A 273 -1.77 14.70 14.07
N SER A 274 -2.95 14.05 14.01
CA SER A 274 -4.07 14.34 14.91
C SER A 274 -3.77 14.09 16.38
N VAL A 275 -2.70 13.36 16.74
CA VAL A 275 -2.31 13.20 18.16
C VAL A 275 -1.78 14.50 18.78
N TYR A 276 -1.28 15.43 17.95
CA TYR A 276 -0.75 16.73 18.40
C TYR A 276 -1.54 17.92 17.83
N ILE A 277 -2.15 17.77 16.67
CA ILE A 277 -2.83 18.83 15.93
C ILE A 277 -4.33 18.59 15.97
N ASN A 278 -5.09 19.64 16.23
CA ASN A 278 -6.55 19.60 16.11
C ASN A 278 -6.93 20.04 14.69
N PHE A 279 -7.52 19.11 13.94
CA PHE A 279 -8.09 19.41 12.62
C PHE A 279 -9.56 19.77 12.78
N SER A 280 -10.03 20.74 11.98
CA SER A 280 -11.46 21.01 11.85
C SER A 280 -12.16 19.81 11.19
N ALA A 281 -13.41 19.57 11.57
CA ALA A 281 -14.23 18.50 11.00
C ALA A 281 -14.85 18.86 9.63
N ASP A 282 -14.61 20.08 9.14
CA ASP A 282 -15.24 20.62 7.94
C ASP A 282 -14.60 20.06 6.67
N TYR A 283 -14.95 18.83 6.35
CA TYR A 283 -14.68 18.25 5.04
C TYR A 283 -15.69 18.79 4.04
N LYS A 284 -15.23 19.62 3.10
CA LYS A 284 -16.06 20.02 1.96
C LYS A 284 -16.37 18.78 1.11
N LEU A 285 -17.64 18.57 0.80
CA LEU A 285 -18.07 17.56 -0.17
C LEU A 285 -17.34 17.82 -1.49
N LYS A 286 -16.78 16.76 -2.07
CA LYS A 286 -16.16 16.82 -3.39
C LYS A 286 -17.21 16.48 -4.45
N THR A 287 -17.14 17.14 -5.60
CA THR A 287 -17.98 16.77 -6.75
C THR A 287 -17.19 15.83 -7.67
N GLN A 288 -17.83 14.82 -8.25
CA GLN A 288 -17.18 13.97 -9.25
C GLN A 288 -16.98 14.74 -10.57
N LYS A 289 -15.88 15.51 -10.64
CA LYS A 289 -15.45 16.25 -11.85
C LYS A 289 -14.33 15.55 -12.63
N ASP A 290 -13.78 14.47 -12.09
CA ASP A 290 -12.64 13.78 -12.70
C ASP A 290 -13.10 12.77 -13.75
N ASP A 291 -12.60 12.90 -14.98
CA ASP A 291 -12.63 11.83 -15.99
C ASP A 291 -11.59 10.76 -15.62
N PHE A 292 -12.06 9.53 -15.42
CA PHE A 292 -11.23 8.42 -14.92
C PHE A 292 -10.16 7.98 -15.92
N MET A 293 -10.50 7.99 -17.22
CA MET A 293 -9.56 7.65 -18.27
C MET A 293 -8.49 8.74 -18.40
N GLU A 294 -8.86 10.00 -18.23
CA GLU A 294 -7.90 11.10 -18.22
C GLU A 294 -6.98 11.06 -16.99
N VAL A 295 -7.50 10.73 -15.80
CA VAL A 295 -6.67 10.51 -14.61
C VAL A 295 -5.68 9.36 -14.84
N PHE A 296 -6.14 8.22 -15.37
CA PHE A 296 -5.28 7.08 -15.71
C PHE A 296 -4.17 7.51 -16.71
N LYS A 297 -4.52 8.20 -17.79
CA LYS A 297 -3.55 8.74 -18.76
C LYS A 297 -2.54 9.68 -18.12
N ARG A 298 -2.97 10.54 -17.19
CA ARG A 298 -2.08 11.48 -16.48
C ARG A 298 -1.10 10.75 -15.59
N ILE A 299 -1.52 9.72 -14.86
CA ILE A 299 -0.62 8.88 -14.04
C ILE A 299 0.48 8.29 -14.93
N LYS A 300 0.12 7.76 -16.10
CA LYS A 300 1.07 7.13 -17.03
C LYS A 300 2.00 8.12 -17.75
N SER A 301 1.55 9.36 -18.02
CA SER A 301 2.26 10.29 -18.90
C SER A 301 2.89 11.52 -18.24
N LYS A 302 2.39 11.96 -17.07
CA LYS A 302 2.88 13.17 -16.40
C LYS A 302 4.05 12.85 -15.47
N LYS A 303 4.85 13.87 -15.13
CA LYS A 303 5.94 13.72 -14.14
C LYS A 303 5.36 13.63 -12.72
N PRO A 304 5.99 12.87 -11.79
CA PRO A 304 5.51 12.81 -10.41
C PRO A 304 5.42 14.22 -9.82
N GLY A 305 4.38 14.46 -9.01
CA GLY A 305 4.07 15.78 -8.47
C GLY A 305 3.26 16.71 -9.37
N SER A 306 3.05 16.36 -10.64
CA SER A 306 2.05 17.05 -11.47
C SER A 306 0.64 16.71 -11.00
N PRO A 307 -0.36 17.61 -11.10
CA PRO A 307 -1.74 17.25 -10.83
C PRO A 307 -2.22 16.06 -11.67
N ILE A 308 -2.87 15.08 -11.03
CA ILE A 308 -3.45 13.92 -11.71
C ILE A 308 -4.97 14.00 -11.77
N GLY A 309 -5.61 14.70 -10.82
CA GLY A 309 -7.03 15.02 -10.83
C GLY A 309 -7.29 16.52 -10.82
N SER A 310 -8.55 16.92 -10.90
CA SER A 310 -8.99 18.27 -10.56
C SER A 310 -8.94 18.47 -9.04
N ASP A 311 -8.68 19.70 -8.59
CA ASP A 311 -8.51 19.99 -7.15
C ASP A 311 -9.79 19.71 -6.34
N GLU A 312 -10.95 19.95 -6.93
CA GLU A 312 -12.27 19.65 -6.35
C GLU A 312 -12.71 18.19 -6.60
N GLY A 313 -11.95 17.44 -7.38
CA GLY A 313 -12.23 16.05 -7.75
C GLY A 313 -11.71 15.02 -6.75
N MET A 314 -12.08 13.75 -7.00
CA MET A 314 -11.66 12.58 -6.21
C MET A 314 -10.14 12.52 -6.08
N PHE A 315 -9.45 12.71 -7.20
CA PHE A 315 -8.01 12.57 -7.28
C PHE A 315 -7.25 13.83 -6.89
N GLY A 316 -7.95 14.94 -6.59
CA GLY A 316 -7.33 16.18 -6.10
C GLY A 316 -6.55 16.00 -4.79
N SER A 317 -6.91 15.04 -3.94
CA SER A 317 -6.12 14.71 -2.73
C SER A 317 -4.75 14.11 -3.03
N TYR A 318 -4.52 13.66 -4.27
CA TYR A 318 -3.25 13.15 -4.75
C TYR A 318 -2.42 14.20 -5.51
N ASN A 319 -2.95 15.43 -5.69
CA ASN A 319 -2.23 16.54 -6.32
C ASN A 319 -1.15 17.10 -5.37
N ASN A 320 -0.13 16.29 -5.08
CA ASN A 320 1.03 16.64 -4.29
C ASN A 320 2.27 15.95 -4.87
N LYS A 321 3.46 16.36 -4.40
CA LYS A 321 4.73 15.94 -4.98
C LYS A 321 5.01 14.43 -4.95
N TYR A 322 4.28 13.66 -4.14
CA TYR A 322 4.45 12.21 -3.97
C TYR A 322 3.30 11.38 -4.55
N TRP A 323 2.27 12.03 -5.10
CA TRP A 323 1.03 11.37 -5.51
C TRP A 323 0.46 10.44 -4.44
N THR A 324 0.52 10.85 -3.17
CA THR A 324 -0.01 10.11 -2.02
C THR A 324 -1.33 10.72 -1.56
N TYR A 325 -2.26 9.92 -1.03
CA TYR A 325 -3.53 10.48 -0.55
C TYR A 325 -3.34 11.42 0.65
N ARG A 326 -3.67 12.69 0.47
CA ARG A 326 -3.71 13.70 1.53
C ARG A 326 -4.94 13.50 2.43
N THR A 327 -4.71 13.13 3.69
CA THR A 327 -5.78 12.81 4.68
C THR A 327 -6.46 14.08 5.22
N HIS A 328 -5.69 15.16 5.38
CA HIS A 328 -6.16 16.45 5.89
C HIS A 328 -5.93 17.52 4.81
N PRO A 329 -6.98 17.99 4.10
CA PRO A 329 -6.83 18.89 2.95
C PRO A 329 -6.07 20.19 3.25
N ASP A 330 -6.31 20.78 4.42
CA ASP A 330 -5.73 22.07 4.84
C ASP A 330 -4.36 21.94 5.52
N PHE A 331 -3.74 20.76 5.43
CA PHE A 331 -2.45 20.46 6.03
C PHE A 331 -1.47 20.02 4.95
N ASP A 332 -0.23 20.50 5.05
CA ASP A 332 0.81 20.14 4.09
C ASP A 332 1.06 18.63 4.06
N ILE A 333 1.52 18.13 2.92
CA ILE A 333 1.77 16.69 2.75
C ILE A 333 2.84 16.18 3.73
N ILE A 334 3.84 17.03 4.02
CA ILE A 334 4.82 16.90 5.08
C ILE A 334 4.99 18.27 5.74
N LYS A 335 5.04 18.30 7.09
CA LYS A 335 5.34 19.51 7.86
C LYS A 335 6.36 19.19 8.95
N LYS A 336 7.44 19.96 9.06
CA LYS A 336 8.42 19.83 10.16
C LYS A 336 8.20 20.94 11.19
N GLU A 337 8.02 20.58 12.46
CA GLU A 337 7.95 21.50 13.60
C GLU A 337 8.92 21.03 14.69
N GLY A 338 10.03 21.77 14.87
CA GLY A 338 11.10 21.31 15.75
C GLY A 338 11.65 19.96 15.28
N ASN A 339 11.63 18.97 16.17
CA ASN A 339 12.11 17.61 15.88
C ASN A 339 11.03 16.67 15.34
N ILE A 340 9.80 17.16 15.11
CA ILE A 340 8.69 16.33 14.64
C ILE A 340 8.43 16.60 13.16
N VAL A 341 8.47 15.53 12.38
CA VAL A 341 8.06 15.48 10.97
C VAL A 341 6.68 14.85 10.88
N PHE A 342 5.67 15.68 10.60
CA PHE A 342 4.30 15.25 10.40
C PHE A 342 4.08 14.80 8.95
N CYS A 343 3.56 13.58 8.78
CA CYS A 343 3.20 12.99 7.49
C CYS A 343 1.67 12.99 7.32
N ASN A 344 1.17 13.62 6.27
CA ASN A 344 -0.26 13.72 5.98
C ASN A 344 -0.73 12.66 4.98
N GLY A 345 -0.68 11.40 5.38
CA GLY A 345 -0.91 10.28 4.48
C GLY A 345 0.12 9.19 4.71
N TRP A 346 0.25 8.29 3.74
CA TRP A 346 1.20 7.17 3.80
C TRP A 346 2.49 7.53 3.07
N ILE A 347 3.29 8.43 3.66
CA ILE A 347 4.55 8.89 3.07
C ILE A 347 5.66 7.87 3.28
N LEU A 348 6.26 7.39 2.20
CA LEU A 348 7.31 6.38 2.28
C LEU A 348 8.60 6.94 2.92
N PRO A 349 9.32 6.18 3.75
CA PRO A 349 10.58 6.62 4.36
C PRO A 349 11.64 7.04 3.33
N GLN A 350 11.64 6.42 2.15
CA GLN A 350 12.48 6.78 1.01
C GLN A 350 12.30 8.24 0.61
N TYR A 351 11.07 8.75 0.67
CA TYR A 351 10.77 10.16 0.39
C TYR A 351 11.25 11.09 1.49
N LEU A 352 11.14 10.65 2.75
CA LEU A 352 11.66 11.39 3.89
C LEU A 352 13.18 11.50 3.81
N ILE A 353 13.86 10.41 3.45
CA ILE A 353 15.32 10.38 3.27
C ILE A 353 15.75 11.26 2.11
N ARG A 354 15.16 11.05 0.92
CA ARG A 354 15.49 11.82 -0.29
C ARG A 354 15.37 13.32 -0.08
N ASP A 355 14.36 13.75 0.67
CA ASP A 355 14.04 15.16 0.87
C ASP A 355 14.63 15.73 2.17
N GLY A 356 15.48 14.98 2.89
CA GLY A 356 16.22 15.44 4.07
C GLY A 356 15.38 15.56 5.35
N PHE A 357 14.25 14.86 5.42
CA PHE A 357 13.40 14.78 6.62
C PHE A 357 13.68 13.57 7.52
N LEU A 358 14.47 12.62 7.04
CA LEU A 358 14.91 11.45 7.80
C LEU A 358 16.36 11.16 7.46
N GLU A 359 17.27 11.33 8.41
CA GLU A 359 18.69 11.05 8.18
C GLU A 359 19.01 9.57 8.39
N VAL A 360 19.77 9.01 7.45
CA VAL A 360 20.35 7.66 7.41
C VAL A 360 21.80 7.78 6.96
N GLU A 361 22.66 6.85 7.38
CA GLU A 361 24.12 6.90 7.15
C GLU A 361 24.55 6.32 5.79
#